data_AF-A0A9W8Q6A2-F1
#
_entry.id   AF-A0A9W8Q6A2-F1
#
_cell.length_a   1.000
_cell.length_b   1.000
_cell.length_c   1.000
_cell.angle_alpha   90.00
_cell.angle_beta   90.00
_cell.angle_gamma   90.00
#
_symmetry.space_group_name_H-M   'P 1'
#
loop_
_entity.id
_entity.type
_entity.pdbx_description
1 polymer ?
#
loop_
_entity_poly.entity_id
_entity_poly.type
_entity_poly.pdbx_seq_one_letter_code
_entity_poly.pdbx_strand_id
1 'polypeptide(L)'
;MTLGYTAPARGIQAPDVILPFYSPSDLEAEFWDQPIYPAAAEEEPTEIWGELDCVLPSPILEYTPMSNKRATALSLTLNDDRARLILHMNWKAQSVPVLVSGLPHKSRIAPNDKTDWKSLPKPPVEKIRQCSPYWHITQGKYQTPTFMVHGNADDWIPYQMTERTIEALRRRGVAADIRIPDQCGHAFDLFPKEDKLGVGWAAIEEAYDFADAEIAK
;
A
#
# COMPACT_ATOMS: atom_id res chain seq x y z
N MET A 1 9.35 0.09 0.80
CA MET A 1 10.01 -0.99 1.57
C MET A 1 10.70 -2.07 0.71
N THR A 2 10.17 -2.47 -0.45
CA THR A 2 10.71 -3.66 -1.19
C THR A 2 12.20 -3.60 -1.57
N LEU A 3 12.76 -2.40 -1.79
CA LEU A 3 14.19 -2.25 -2.07
C LEU A 3 15.10 -2.71 -0.92
N GLY A 4 14.62 -2.68 0.34
CA GLY A 4 15.41 -3.09 1.51
C GLY A 4 15.80 -4.58 1.51
N TYR A 5 15.16 -5.42 0.70
CA TYR A 5 15.53 -6.82 0.49
C TYR A 5 15.79 -7.18 -0.98
N THR A 6 15.15 -6.51 -1.94
CA THR A 6 15.34 -6.84 -3.37
C THR A 6 16.65 -6.30 -3.94
N ALA A 7 17.15 -5.16 -3.48
CA ALA A 7 18.43 -4.61 -3.96
C ALA A 7 19.61 -5.49 -3.51
N PRO A 8 19.75 -5.84 -2.21
CA PRO A 8 20.83 -6.73 -1.76
C PRO A 8 20.80 -8.10 -2.43
N ALA A 9 19.61 -8.66 -2.68
CA ALA A 9 19.45 -9.93 -3.39
C ALA A 9 20.00 -9.91 -4.83
N ARG A 10 20.23 -8.72 -5.40
CA ARG A 10 20.82 -8.49 -6.72
C ARG A 10 22.25 -7.93 -6.66
N GLY A 11 22.87 -7.89 -5.47
CA GLY A 11 24.18 -7.29 -5.28
C GLY A 11 24.18 -5.76 -5.42
N ILE A 12 23.02 -5.12 -5.27
CA ILE A 12 22.86 -3.66 -5.30
C ILE A 12 22.74 -3.17 -3.85
N GLN A 13 23.35 -2.02 -3.54
CA GLN A 13 23.19 -1.39 -2.23
C GLN A 13 21.71 -1.10 -1.96
N ALA A 14 21.23 -1.47 -0.77
CA ALA A 14 19.91 -1.05 -0.32
C ALA A 14 19.89 0.46 -0.04
N PRO A 15 18.72 1.11 0.01
CA PRO A 15 18.63 2.49 0.50
C PRO A 15 19.23 2.61 1.91
N ASP A 16 19.81 3.77 2.22
CA ASP A 16 20.36 4.06 3.55
C ASP A 16 19.25 4.12 4.61
N VAL A 17 18.07 4.58 4.20
CA VAL A 17 16.86 4.65 5.03
C VAL A 17 15.60 4.51 4.16
N ILE A 18 14.53 3.97 4.75
CA ILE A 18 13.21 3.86 4.11
C ILE A 18 12.16 4.51 5.01
N LEU A 19 11.34 5.39 4.44
CA LEU A 19 10.23 6.07 5.13
C LEU A 19 8.87 5.67 4.50
N PRO A 20 8.21 4.60 4.98
CA PRO A 20 6.88 4.22 4.50
C PRO A 20 5.82 5.02 5.26
N PHE A 21 5.02 5.79 4.54
CA PHE A 21 3.83 6.44 5.09
C PHE A 21 2.62 5.56 4.77
N TYR A 22 1.87 5.19 5.81
CA TYR A 22 0.60 4.44 5.75
C TYR A 22 0.64 3.19 4.85
N SER A 23 1.83 2.58 4.74
CA SER A 23 2.12 1.56 3.74
C SER A 23 1.90 0.15 4.31
N PRO A 24 1.23 -0.76 3.58
CA PRO A 24 1.15 -2.14 4.00
C PRO A 24 2.52 -2.84 3.92
N SER A 25 2.77 -3.72 4.89
CA SER A 25 4.02 -4.47 5.03
C SER A 25 3.80 -5.98 5.20
N ASP A 26 2.68 -6.40 5.77
CA ASP A 26 2.32 -7.80 5.99
C ASP A 26 1.24 -8.22 4.99
N LEU A 27 1.66 -8.77 3.86
CA LEU A 27 0.75 -9.22 2.81
C LEU A 27 0.15 -10.62 3.06
N GLU A 28 0.56 -11.29 4.14
CA GLU A 28 -0.01 -12.57 4.56
C GLU A 28 -1.18 -12.40 5.54
N ALA A 29 -1.41 -11.18 6.03
CA ALA A 29 -2.44 -10.88 7.02
C ALA A 29 -3.85 -11.28 6.54
N GLU A 30 -4.64 -11.89 7.42
CA GLU A 30 -6.06 -12.24 7.17
C GLU A 30 -6.93 -11.02 6.81
N PHE A 31 -6.48 -9.83 7.20
CA PHE A 31 -7.07 -8.55 6.79
C PHE A 31 -7.31 -8.48 5.27
N TRP A 32 -6.40 -9.03 4.46
CA TRP A 32 -6.50 -9.01 3.00
C TRP A 32 -7.54 -9.96 2.43
N ASP A 33 -8.06 -10.88 3.24
CA ASP A 33 -9.11 -11.83 2.83
C ASP A 33 -10.52 -11.27 3.07
N GLN A 34 -10.63 -10.03 3.55
CA GLN A 34 -11.90 -9.35 3.84
C GLN A 34 -12.09 -8.10 2.98
N PRO A 35 -13.33 -7.74 2.64
CA PRO A 35 -13.64 -6.45 2.02
C PRO A 35 -13.19 -5.27 2.88
N ILE A 36 -12.65 -4.25 2.22
CA ILE A 36 -12.29 -2.95 2.80
C ILE A 36 -13.23 -1.91 2.19
N TYR A 37 -13.76 -0.99 3.00
CA TYR A 37 -14.73 0.02 2.56
C TYR A 37 -14.24 1.44 2.89
N PRO A 38 -13.32 1.99 2.09
CA PRO A 38 -12.76 3.31 2.37
C PRO A 38 -13.82 4.41 2.21
N ALA A 39 -13.82 5.38 3.12
CA ALA A 39 -14.64 6.59 3.06
C ALA A 39 -14.31 7.48 1.84
N ALA A 40 -13.17 7.23 1.18
CA ALA A 40 -12.78 7.85 -0.07
C ALA A 40 -13.68 7.44 -1.26
N ALA A 41 -14.44 6.35 -1.16
CA ALA A 41 -15.36 5.94 -2.22
C ALA A 41 -16.51 6.96 -2.38
N GLU A 42 -16.73 7.44 -3.61
CA GLU A 42 -17.86 8.32 -3.92
C GLU A 42 -19.19 7.57 -3.99
N GLU A 43 -19.13 6.31 -4.43
CA GLU A 43 -20.25 5.39 -4.58
C GLU A 43 -20.25 4.28 -3.52
N GLU A 44 -21.44 3.76 -3.21
CA GLU A 44 -21.61 2.59 -2.35
C GLU A 44 -21.02 1.32 -3.00
N PRO A 45 -20.55 0.34 -2.20
CA PRO A 45 -19.99 -0.90 -2.72
C PRO A 45 -20.94 -1.62 -3.67
N THR A 46 -20.47 -1.88 -4.89
CA THR A 46 -21.26 -2.48 -5.96
C THR A 46 -20.39 -3.32 -6.90
N GLU A 47 -21.03 -4.03 -7.83
CA GLU A 47 -20.32 -4.73 -8.90
C GLU A 47 -19.70 -3.73 -9.88
N ILE A 48 -18.42 -3.93 -10.19
CA ILE A 48 -17.71 -3.11 -11.17
C ILE A 48 -17.81 -3.72 -12.58
N TRP A 49 -17.65 -2.86 -13.59
CA TRP A 49 -17.46 -3.25 -14.99
C TRP A 49 -16.01 -2.96 -15.41
N GLY A 50 -15.59 -3.43 -16.57
CA GLY A 50 -14.34 -2.97 -17.19
C GLY A 50 -13.08 -3.20 -16.35
N GLU A 51 -12.97 -4.35 -15.69
CA GLU A 51 -11.92 -4.68 -14.72
C GLU A 51 -10.49 -4.59 -15.31
N LEU A 52 -10.37 -4.68 -16.64
CA LEU A 52 -9.11 -4.54 -17.36
C LEU A 52 -8.96 -3.21 -18.12
N ASP A 53 -9.94 -2.30 -18.03
CA ASP A 53 -9.91 -0.99 -18.73
C ASP A 53 -8.73 -0.14 -18.24
N CYS A 54 -8.39 -0.26 -16.96
CA CYS A 54 -7.30 0.48 -16.33
C CYS A 54 -5.89 -0.06 -16.65
N VAL A 55 -5.80 -1.26 -17.23
CA VAL A 55 -4.53 -1.89 -17.57
C VAL A 55 -4.09 -1.35 -18.92
N LEU A 56 -3.13 -0.41 -18.89
CA LEU A 56 -2.60 0.26 -20.07
C LEU A 56 -1.50 -0.56 -20.76
N PRO A 57 -1.29 -0.38 -22.08
CA PRO A 57 -0.26 -1.12 -22.82
C PRO A 57 1.18 -0.75 -22.41
N SER A 58 1.35 0.41 -21.77
CA SER A 58 2.62 0.92 -21.26
C SER A 58 2.43 1.65 -19.92
N PRO A 59 3.46 1.72 -19.06
CA PRO A 59 3.44 2.54 -17.86
C PRO A 59 3.16 4.02 -18.18
N ILE A 60 2.51 4.70 -17.24
CA ILE A 60 2.29 6.15 -17.27
C ILE A 60 3.20 6.83 -16.25
N LEU A 61 3.59 8.07 -16.54
CA LEU A 61 4.45 8.88 -15.66
C LEU A 61 3.62 9.78 -14.73
N GLU A 62 2.41 10.12 -15.14
CA GLU A 62 1.53 11.04 -14.43
C GLU A 62 0.10 10.50 -14.44
N TYR A 63 -0.61 10.74 -13.34
CA TYR A 63 -2.01 10.38 -13.19
C TYR A 63 -2.64 11.30 -12.15
N THR A 64 -3.76 11.90 -12.50
CA THR A 64 -4.62 12.63 -11.57
C THR A 64 -5.98 11.93 -11.57
N PRO A 65 -6.42 11.38 -10.42
CA PRO A 65 -7.73 10.75 -10.33
C PRO A 65 -8.83 11.73 -10.75
N MET A 66 -9.81 11.25 -11.51
CA MET A 66 -11.04 12.03 -11.64
C MET A 66 -11.77 12.07 -10.31
N SER A 67 -12.33 13.23 -9.97
CA SER A 67 -13.28 13.35 -8.87
C SER A 67 -14.45 14.22 -9.32
N ASN A 68 -15.67 13.76 -9.01
CA ASN A 68 -16.87 14.55 -9.28
C ASN A 68 -17.13 15.56 -8.15
N LYS A 69 -16.36 15.48 -7.06
CA LYS A 69 -16.41 16.37 -5.91
C LYS A 69 -15.16 17.26 -5.95
N ARG A 70 -15.28 18.54 -5.57
CA ARG A 70 -14.10 19.36 -5.24
C ARG A 70 -13.55 18.83 -3.91
N ALA A 71 -12.82 17.72 -3.97
CA ALA A 71 -12.54 16.93 -2.78
C ALA A 71 -11.45 17.59 -1.92
N THR A 72 -11.76 17.83 -0.65
CA THR A 72 -10.79 18.20 0.40
C THR A 72 -10.15 16.96 1.04
N ALA A 73 -10.34 15.79 0.42
CA ALA A 73 -9.91 14.46 0.85
C ALA A 73 -9.63 13.61 -0.39
N LEU A 74 -9.02 12.44 -0.19
CA LEU A 74 -8.89 11.44 -1.24
C LEU A 74 -10.30 11.04 -1.71
N SER A 75 -10.51 11.01 -3.03
CA SER A 75 -11.80 10.67 -3.64
C SER A 75 -11.60 9.69 -4.78
N LEU A 76 -12.34 8.58 -4.75
CA LEU A 76 -12.35 7.54 -5.77
C LEU A 76 -13.77 7.38 -6.31
N THR A 77 -13.91 7.43 -7.64
CA THR A 77 -15.18 7.24 -8.34
C THR A 77 -15.11 6.07 -9.30
N LEU A 78 -16.23 5.39 -9.50
CA LEU A 78 -16.38 4.35 -10.53
C LEU A 78 -16.28 4.88 -11.97
N ASN A 79 -16.35 6.20 -12.16
CA ASN A 79 -16.17 6.83 -13.47
C ASN A 79 -14.70 6.87 -13.93
N ASP A 80 -13.74 6.62 -13.03
CA ASP A 80 -12.31 6.53 -13.33
C ASP A 80 -11.86 5.06 -13.35
N ASP A 81 -11.26 4.62 -14.46
CA ASP A 81 -10.88 3.22 -14.65
C ASP A 81 -9.93 2.71 -13.55
N ARG A 82 -8.95 3.52 -13.15
CA ARG A 82 -7.94 3.13 -12.14
C ARG A 82 -8.53 3.18 -10.74
N ALA A 83 -9.33 4.19 -10.43
CA ALA A 83 -10.05 4.28 -9.16
C ALA A 83 -11.03 3.11 -9.00
N ARG A 84 -11.75 2.76 -10.07
CA ARG A 84 -12.66 1.60 -10.11
C ARG A 84 -11.94 0.28 -9.83
N LEU A 85 -10.74 0.07 -10.37
CA LEU A 85 -9.93 -1.10 -10.01
C LEU A 85 -9.56 -1.08 -8.51
N ILE A 86 -9.13 0.06 -7.98
CA ILE A 86 -8.78 0.19 -6.55
C ILE A 86 -10.00 -0.12 -5.67
N LEU A 87 -11.17 0.43 -5.99
CA LEU A 87 -12.42 0.15 -5.27
C LEU A 87 -12.78 -1.33 -5.34
N HIS A 88 -12.66 -1.97 -6.51
CA HIS A 88 -12.86 -3.41 -6.65
C HIS A 88 -11.89 -4.24 -5.81
N MET A 89 -10.59 -3.91 -5.83
CA MET A 89 -9.56 -4.56 -5.02
C MET A 89 -9.91 -4.53 -3.54
N ASN A 90 -10.45 -3.40 -3.06
CA ASN A 90 -10.88 -3.24 -1.67
C ASN A 90 -12.21 -3.97 -1.39
N TRP A 91 -13.28 -3.70 -2.15
CA TRP A 91 -14.62 -4.25 -1.90
C TRP A 91 -14.73 -5.77 -2.09
N LYS A 92 -13.85 -6.37 -2.90
CA LYS A 92 -13.88 -7.81 -3.22
C LYS A 92 -12.71 -8.59 -2.65
N ALA A 93 -11.91 -7.99 -1.76
CA ALA A 93 -10.71 -8.61 -1.19
C ALA A 93 -9.73 -9.12 -2.27
N GLN A 94 -9.57 -8.35 -3.35
CA GLN A 94 -8.72 -8.68 -4.50
C GLN A 94 -7.36 -7.98 -4.47
N SER A 95 -7.04 -7.20 -3.42
CA SER A 95 -5.79 -6.46 -3.31
C SER A 95 -4.53 -7.33 -3.45
N VAL A 96 -4.40 -8.40 -2.66
CA VAL A 96 -3.25 -9.33 -2.74
C VAL A 96 -3.27 -10.17 -4.02
N PRO A 97 -4.39 -10.78 -4.44
CA PRO A 97 -4.47 -11.49 -5.72
C PRO A 97 -4.00 -10.67 -6.92
N VAL A 98 -4.48 -9.42 -7.04
CA VAL A 98 -4.11 -8.50 -8.13
C VAL A 98 -2.65 -8.07 -8.03
N LEU A 99 -2.15 -7.75 -6.83
CA LEU A 99 -0.75 -7.35 -6.63
C LEU A 99 0.23 -8.45 -7.04
N VAL A 100 -0.06 -9.70 -6.67
CA VAL A 100 0.85 -10.84 -6.87
C VAL A 100 0.73 -11.44 -8.27
N SER A 101 -0.49 -11.57 -8.78
CA SER A 101 -0.74 -12.23 -10.07
C SER A 101 -0.72 -11.26 -11.24
N GLY A 102 -0.95 -9.97 -10.99
CA GLY A 102 -1.12 -8.95 -12.00
C GLY A 102 -2.43 -9.09 -12.78
N LEU A 103 -2.68 -8.12 -13.66
CA LEU A 103 -3.79 -8.15 -14.62
C LEU A 103 -3.23 -7.96 -16.05
N PRO A 104 -3.75 -8.68 -17.05
CA PRO A 104 -3.30 -8.52 -18.42
C PRO A 104 -3.95 -7.31 -19.09
N HIS A 105 -3.23 -6.68 -20.03
CA HIS A 105 -3.86 -5.78 -20.98
C HIS A 105 -4.82 -6.57 -21.88
N LYS A 106 -5.97 -6.00 -22.23
CA LYS A 106 -7.02 -6.67 -23.03
C LYS A 106 -6.53 -7.34 -24.31
N SER A 107 -5.57 -6.72 -25.00
CA SER A 107 -4.99 -7.27 -26.24
C SER A 107 -4.15 -8.54 -26.04
N ARG A 108 -3.80 -8.88 -24.79
CA ARG A 108 -3.03 -10.09 -24.44
C ARG A 108 -3.93 -11.26 -24.00
N ILE A 109 -5.24 -11.04 -23.95
CA ILE A 109 -6.22 -12.07 -23.58
C ILE A 109 -6.49 -12.93 -24.81
N ALA A 110 -6.35 -14.24 -24.64
CA ALA A 110 -6.68 -15.19 -25.70
C ALA A 110 -8.21 -15.20 -25.93
N PRO A 111 -8.69 -15.40 -27.17
CA PRO A 111 -10.14 -15.44 -27.45
C PRO A 111 -10.93 -16.50 -26.65
N ASN A 112 -10.24 -17.52 -26.15
CA ASN A 112 -10.81 -18.62 -25.37
C ASN A 112 -10.42 -18.58 -23.88
N ASP A 113 -9.91 -17.45 -23.40
CA ASP A 113 -9.62 -17.25 -21.98
C ASP A 113 -10.93 -17.35 -21.16
N LYS A 114 -10.89 -18.14 -20.09
CA LYS A 114 -12.01 -18.37 -19.17
C LYS A 114 -11.72 -17.83 -17.77
N THR A 115 -10.63 -17.10 -17.61
CA THR A 115 -10.20 -16.54 -16.33
C THR A 115 -11.20 -15.49 -15.89
N ASP A 116 -11.70 -15.64 -14.67
CA ASP A 116 -12.48 -14.57 -14.02
C ASP A 116 -11.52 -13.52 -13.48
N TRP A 117 -11.24 -12.50 -14.30
CA TRP A 117 -10.34 -11.42 -13.94
C TRP A 117 -10.88 -10.51 -12.81
N LYS A 118 -12.15 -10.65 -12.43
CA LYS A 118 -12.76 -9.96 -11.27
C LYS A 118 -12.62 -10.75 -9.96
N SER A 119 -12.26 -12.03 -10.04
CA SER A 119 -12.15 -12.89 -8.87
C SER A 119 -10.98 -13.84 -9.04
N LEU A 120 -9.78 -13.28 -8.92
CA LEU A 120 -8.55 -14.06 -8.97
C LEU A 120 -8.45 -14.97 -7.74
N PRO A 121 -7.95 -16.21 -7.92
CA PRO A 121 -7.70 -17.10 -6.80
C PRO A 121 -6.63 -16.51 -5.88
N LYS A 122 -6.72 -16.83 -4.59
CA LYS A 122 -5.66 -16.48 -3.62
C LYS A 122 -4.32 -17.06 -4.10
N PRO A 123 -3.27 -16.24 -4.26
CA PRO A 123 -1.98 -16.71 -4.70
C PRO A 123 -1.36 -17.69 -3.67
N PRO A 124 -0.49 -18.62 -4.09
CA PRO A 124 0.29 -19.43 -3.17
C PRO A 124 1.08 -18.55 -2.18
N VAL A 125 1.17 -18.97 -0.92
CA VAL A 125 1.81 -18.18 0.13
C VAL A 125 3.27 -17.85 -0.19
N GLU A 126 3.97 -18.73 -0.89
CA GLU A 126 5.35 -18.51 -1.34
C GLU A 126 5.46 -17.32 -2.31
N LYS A 127 4.42 -17.08 -3.12
CA LYS A 127 4.36 -15.93 -4.03
C LYS A 127 4.03 -14.64 -3.30
N ILE A 128 3.13 -14.69 -2.32
CA ILE A 128 2.83 -13.54 -1.43
C ILE A 128 4.10 -13.11 -0.67
N ARG A 129 4.83 -14.08 -0.12
CA ARG A 129 6.08 -13.86 0.62
C ARG A 129 7.18 -13.21 -0.22
N GLN A 130 7.20 -13.44 -1.53
CA GLN A 130 8.19 -12.80 -2.41
C GLN A 130 8.07 -11.28 -2.40
N CYS A 131 6.87 -10.74 -2.24
CA CYS A 131 6.63 -9.30 -2.21
C CYS A 131 6.34 -8.72 -0.81
N SER A 132 6.17 -9.53 0.24
CA SER A 132 5.81 -9.10 1.61
C SER A 132 7.02 -8.58 2.41
N PRO A 133 7.15 -7.26 2.70
CA PRO A 133 8.25 -6.73 3.52
C PRO A 133 8.36 -7.41 4.89
N TYR A 134 7.25 -7.63 5.58
CA TYR A 134 7.21 -8.23 6.91
C TYR A 134 7.81 -9.63 6.91
N TRP A 135 7.54 -10.43 5.89
CA TRP A 135 8.16 -11.75 5.76
C TRP A 135 9.69 -11.62 5.64
N HIS A 136 10.20 -10.75 4.77
CA HIS A 136 11.66 -10.59 4.61
C HIS A 136 12.34 -10.03 5.86
N ILE A 137 11.66 -9.15 6.61
CA ILE A 137 12.11 -8.67 7.93
C ILE A 137 12.22 -9.85 8.90
N THR A 138 11.15 -10.64 9.05
CA THR A 138 11.16 -11.80 9.95
C THR A 138 12.13 -12.89 9.51
N GLN A 139 12.59 -12.91 8.26
CA GLN A 139 13.67 -13.80 7.79
C GLN A 139 15.08 -13.19 7.92
N GLY A 140 15.22 -11.96 8.40
CA GLY A 140 16.52 -11.26 8.50
C GLY A 140 17.13 -10.86 7.15
N LYS A 141 16.32 -10.81 6.09
CA LYS A 141 16.75 -10.43 4.73
C LYS A 141 16.64 -8.93 4.47
N TYR A 142 16.00 -8.21 5.38
CA TYR A 142 15.81 -6.77 5.34
C TYR A 142 16.65 -6.15 6.47
N GLN A 143 17.55 -5.24 6.12
CA GLN A 143 18.47 -4.60 7.09
C GLN A 143 18.45 -3.07 7.05
N THR A 144 17.64 -2.47 6.17
CA THR A 144 17.60 -1.01 6.00
C THR A 144 16.90 -0.33 7.19
N PRO A 145 17.51 0.68 7.83
CA PRO A 145 16.83 1.54 8.79
C PRO A 145 15.47 2.02 8.29
N THR A 146 14.44 1.98 9.13
CA THR A 146 13.07 2.24 8.69
C THR A 146 12.26 3.02 9.72
N PHE A 147 11.65 4.12 9.31
CA PHE A 147 10.70 4.88 10.12
C PHE A 147 9.34 4.88 9.44
N MET A 148 8.30 4.42 10.14
CA MET A 148 6.95 4.38 9.58
C MET A 148 6.04 5.42 10.22
N VAL A 149 5.20 6.07 9.42
CA VAL A 149 4.14 6.96 9.93
C VAL A 149 2.80 6.41 9.50
N HIS A 150 1.85 6.25 10.43
CA HIS A 150 0.56 5.65 10.15
C HIS A 150 -0.54 6.23 11.04
N GLY A 151 -1.54 6.90 10.46
CA GLY A 151 -2.64 7.48 11.24
C GLY A 151 -3.51 6.42 11.92
N ASN A 152 -3.94 6.66 13.17
CA ASN A 152 -4.76 5.68 13.90
C ASN A 152 -6.24 5.62 13.47
N ALA A 153 -6.66 6.51 12.57
CA ALA A 153 -8.00 6.56 11.98
C ALA A 153 -8.01 6.14 10.50
N ASP A 154 -6.92 5.52 10.02
CA ASP A 154 -6.83 4.93 8.69
C ASP A 154 -7.86 3.81 8.52
N ASP A 155 -8.74 3.98 7.53
CA ASP A 155 -9.81 3.05 7.15
C ASP A 155 -9.46 2.14 5.96
N TRP A 156 -8.24 2.26 5.43
CA TRP A 156 -7.70 1.43 4.38
C TRP A 156 -6.83 0.32 4.92
N ILE A 157 -5.92 0.64 5.84
CA ILE A 157 -4.90 -0.27 6.35
C ILE A 157 -4.83 -0.15 7.87
N PRO A 158 -4.93 -1.26 8.63
CA PRO A 158 -4.84 -1.20 10.08
C PRO A 158 -3.43 -0.80 10.52
N TYR A 159 -3.32 0.29 11.30
CA TYR A 159 -2.04 0.79 11.79
C TYR A 159 -1.27 -0.23 12.65
N GLN A 160 -1.96 -1.21 13.24
CA GLN A 160 -1.34 -2.31 14.00
C GLN A 160 -0.42 -3.17 13.11
N MET A 161 -0.64 -3.19 11.80
CA MET A 161 0.31 -3.79 10.84
C MET A 161 1.68 -3.12 10.94
N THR A 162 1.70 -1.79 11.03
CA THR A 162 2.89 -0.96 11.17
C THR A 162 3.56 -1.19 12.51
N GLU A 163 2.80 -1.23 13.62
CA GLU A 163 3.35 -1.56 14.95
C GLU A 163 4.09 -2.90 14.96
N ARG A 164 3.45 -3.96 14.44
CA ARG A 164 4.05 -5.29 14.34
C ARG A 164 5.31 -5.30 13.48
N THR A 165 5.33 -4.51 12.41
CA THR A 165 6.47 -4.42 11.49
C THR A 165 7.68 -3.78 12.15
N ILE A 166 7.46 -2.69 12.88
CA ILE A 166 8.51 -1.98 13.61
C ILE A 166 9.04 -2.83 14.76
N GLU A 167 8.17 -3.57 15.44
CA GLU A 167 8.61 -4.53 16.44
C GLU A 167 9.50 -5.63 15.81
N ALA A 168 9.11 -6.19 14.66
CA ALA A 168 9.89 -7.21 13.96
C ALA A 168 11.27 -6.68 13.50
N LEU A 169 11.36 -5.45 13.04
CA LEU A 169 12.62 -4.77 12.69
C LEU A 169 13.53 -4.63 13.91
N ARG A 170 12.98 -4.11 15.02
CA ARG A 170 13.73 -3.95 16.29
C ARG A 170 14.25 -5.28 16.82
N ARG A 171 13.44 -6.34 16.77
CA ARG A 171 13.86 -7.71 17.16
C ARG A 171 14.99 -8.25 16.28
N ARG A 172 15.14 -7.75 15.05
CA ARG A 172 16.24 -8.08 14.14
C ARG A 172 17.45 -7.16 14.28
N GLY A 173 17.44 -6.23 15.23
CA GLY A 173 18.51 -5.27 15.43
C GLY A 173 18.60 -4.20 14.34
N VAL A 174 17.54 -4.03 13.53
CA VAL A 174 17.45 -2.97 12.53
C VAL A 174 16.96 -1.70 13.22
N ALA A 175 17.62 -0.58 12.98
CA ALA A 175 17.19 0.73 13.48
C ALA A 175 15.79 1.03 12.93
N ALA A 176 14.82 1.20 13.83
CA ALA A 176 13.45 1.41 13.42
C ALA A 176 12.62 2.17 14.45
N ASP A 177 11.80 3.10 13.97
CA ASP A 177 10.84 3.84 14.79
C ASP A 177 9.53 4.12 14.05
N ILE A 178 8.54 4.62 14.79
CA ILE A 178 7.18 4.77 14.32
C ILE A 178 6.53 6.03 14.90
N ARG A 179 5.66 6.66 14.13
CA ARG A 179 4.66 7.61 14.65
C ARG A 179 3.26 7.23 14.23
N ILE A 180 2.37 7.25 15.22
CA ILE A 180 0.95 6.97 15.07
C ILE A 180 0.18 8.25 15.47
N PRO A 181 0.04 9.23 14.56
CA PRO A 181 -0.66 10.47 14.87
C PRO A 181 -2.16 10.22 15.14
N ASP A 182 -2.71 10.93 16.12
CA ASP A 182 -4.11 10.76 16.56
C ASP A 182 -5.09 11.38 15.57
N GLN A 183 -6.20 10.67 15.33
CA GLN A 183 -7.29 11.05 14.43
C GLN A 183 -6.84 11.39 13.00
N CYS A 184 -5.76 10.74 12.57
CA CYS A 184 -5.22 10.84 11.22
C CYS A 184 -5.67 9.65 10.35
N GLY A 185 -6.18 9.94 9.15
CA GLY A 185 -6.62 8.94 8.16
C GLY A 185 -5.46 8.34 7.34
N HIS A 186 -5.75 7.74 6.18
CA HIS A 186 -4.71 7.10 5.35
C HIS A 186 -3.72 8.12 4.77
N ALA A 187 -4.18 9.16 4.07
CA ALA A 187 -3.33 10.15 3.39
C ALA A 187 -3.40 11.52 4.08
N PHE A 188 -3.22 11.54 5.40
CA PHE A 188 -3.41 12.72 6.24
C PHE A 188 -2.47 13.89 5.93
N ASP A 189 -1.29 13.60 5.40
CA ASP A 189 -0.27 14.56 5.00
C ASP A 189 -0.62 15.29 3.70
N LEU A 190 -1.43 14.65 2.84
CA LEU A 190 -1.88 15.20 1.57
C LEU A 190 -3.24 15.92 1.68
N PHE A 191 -4.07 15.52 2.64
CA PHE A 191 -5.45 15.97 2.76
C PHE A 191 -5.77 16.49 4.17
N PRO A 192 -5.94 17.80 4.38
CA PRO A 192 -6.19 18.37 5.70
C PRO A 192 -7.43 17.81 6.42
N LYS A 193 -8.43 17.29 5.69
CA LYS A 193 -9.63 16.67 6.29
C LYS A 193 -9.29 15.35 7.00
N GLU A 194 -8.23 14.69 6.57
CA GLU A 194 -7.73 13.44 7.14
C GLU A 194 -6.82 13.70 8.34
N ASP A 195 -6.46 14.96 8.67
CA ASP A 195 -5.71 15.33 9.88
C ASP A 195 -6.54 16.27 10.76
N LYS A 196 -7.45 15.70 11.56
CA LYS A 196 -8.44 16.49 12.32
C LYS A 196 -7.82 17.37 13.41
N LEU A 197 -6.62 17.02 13.87
CA LEU A 197 -5.95 17.71 14.98
C LEU A 197 -4.76 18.56 14.52
N GLY A 198 -4.36 18.49 13.25
CA GLY A 198 -3.19 19.18 12.74
C GLY A 198 -1.86 18.61 13.25
N VAL A 199 -1.84 17.32 13.59
CA VAL A 199 -0.69 16.62 14.21
C VAL A 199 0.05 15.73 13.23
N GLY A 200 -0.52 15.49 12.04
CA GLY A 200 0.02 14.60 11.04
C GLY A 200 1.35 15.08 10.47
N TRP A 201 1.45 16.38 10.14
CA TRP A 201 2.68 16.91 9.54
C TRP A 201 3.89 16.83 10.47
N ALA A 202 3.71 17.09 11.76
CA ALA A 202 4.77 16.93 12.75
C ALA A 202 5.31 15.47 12.78
N ALA A 203 4.42 14.48 12.65
CA ALA A 203 4.82 13.07 12.59
C ALA A 203 5.63 12.73 11.32
N ILE A 204 5.36 13.43 10.20
CA ILE A 204 6.14 13.31 8.95
C ILE A 204 7.52 13.93 9.13
N GLU A 205 7.62 15.11 9.75
CA GLU A 205 8.89 15.77 10.04
C GLU A 205 9.80 14.89 10.91
N GLU A 206 9.25 14.23 11.93
CA GLU A 206 10.02 13.28 12.76
C GLU A 206 10.59 12.10 11.95
N ALA A 207 9.90 11.67 10.88
CA ALA A 207 10.40 10.62 9.99
C ALA A 207 11.59 11.12 9.16
N TYR A 208 11.57 12.38 8.73
CA TYR A 208 12.70 13.00 8.04
C TYR A 208 13.89 13.26 8.97
N ASP A 209 13.65 13.69 10.21
CA ASP A 209 14.70 13.83 11.22
C ASP A 209 15.42 12.50 11.47
N PHE A 210 14.67 11.40 11.53
CA PHE A 210 15.24 10.05 11.59
C PHE A 210 16.11 9.74 10.37
N ALA A 211 15.62 10.05 9.15
CA ALA A 211 16.39 9.82 7.93
C ALA A 211 17.70 10.59 7.90
N ASP A 212 17.68 11.88 8.26
CA ASP A 212 18.89 12.70 8.33
C ASP A 212 19.90 12.15 9.34
N ALA A 213 19.42 11.67 10.50
CA ALA A 213 20.26 11.05 11.50
C ALA A 213 20.88 9.72 11.06
N GLU A 214 20.18 8.90 10.27
CA GLU A 214 20.72 7.64 9.74
C GLU A 214 21.70 7.88 8.59
N ILE A 215 21.43 8.85 7.71
CA ILE A 215 22.30 9.21 6.57
C ILE A 215 23.63 9.81 7.05
N ALA A 216 23.64 10.48 8.20
CA ALA A 216 24.84 11.11 8.75
C ALA A 216 25.83 10.14 9.42
N LYS A 217 25.50 8.84 9.56
CA LYS A 217 26.36 7.82 10.19
C LYS A 217 27.39 7.24 9.23
#